data_AF-A0A1I3FNP8-F1
#
_entry.id   AF-A0A1I3FNP8-F1
#
_cell.length_a   1.000
_cell.length_b   1.000
_cell.length_c   1.000
_cell.angle_alpha   90.00
_cell.angle_beta   90.00
_cell.angle_gamma   90.00
#
_symmetry.space_group_name_H-M   'P 1'
#
loop_
_entity.id
_entity.type
_entity.pdbx_description
1 polymer ?
#
loop_
_entity_poly.entity_id
_entity_poly.type
_entity_poly.pdbx_seq_one_letter_code
_entity_poly.pdbx_strand_id
1 'polypeptide(L)' 'MAKKIVSDELWSIVEPLLPPPTPRPRGGRPPISNRAALTGILFVLRSGIPWEMLP' A
#
# COMPACT_ATOMS: atom_id res chain seq x y z
N MET A 1 -6.20 7.93 17.18
CA MET A 1 -5.51 7.11 16.15
C MET A 1 -5.97 7.58 14.78
N ALA A 2 -5.06 7.80 13.83
CA ALA A 2 -5.43 8.21 12.48
C ALA A 2 -6.28 7.13 11.81
N LYS A 3 -7.36 7.53 11.12
CA LYS A 3 -8.21 6.61 10.37
C LYS A 3 -7.36 5.90 9.30
N LYS A 4 -7.35 4.56 9.30
CA LYS A 4 -6.68 3.79 8.23
C LYS A 4 -7.22 4.26 6.88
N ILE A 5 -6.33 4.68 5.99
CA ILE A 5 -6.70 5.13 4.63
C ILE A 5 -7.33 3.98 3.84
N VAL A 6 -6.79 2.77 4.01
CA VAL A 6 -7.36 1.53 3.47
C VAL A 6 -8.04 0.76 4.61
N SER A 7 -9.37 0.74 4.63
CA SER A 7 -10.15 -0.06 5.58
C SER A 7 -9.99 -1.55 5.31
N ASP A 8 -10.31 -2.38 6.29
CA ASP A 8 -10.28 -3.85 6.14
C ASP A 8 -11.32 -4.33 5.10
N GLU A 9 -12.49 -3.69 5.05
CA GLU A 9 -13.54 -3.94 4.05
C GLU A 9 -13.11 -3.59 2.62
N LEU A 10 -12.42 -2.46 2.42
CA LEU A 10 -11.90 -2.12 1.10
C LEU A 10 -10.82 -3.12 0.69
N TRP A 11 -9.97 -3.50 1.64
CA TRP A 11 -8.88 -4.43 1.39
C TRP A 11 -9.38 -5.81 0.96
N SER A 12 -10.45 -6.34 1.59
CA SER A 12 -11.02 -7.63 1.24
C SER A 12 -11.58 -7.68 -0.20
N ILE A 13 -11.96 -6.54 -0.76
CA ILE A 13 -12.40 -6.41 -2.16
C ILE A 13 -11.20 -6.31 -3.11
N VAL A 14 -10.16 -5.56 -2.74
CA VAL A 14 -9.01 -5.28 -3.62
C VAL A 14 -8.01 -6.44 -3.67
N GLU A 15 -7.70 -7.05 -2.53
CA GLU A 15 -6.71 -8.12 -2.41
C GLU A 15 -6.87 -9.27 -3.43
N PRO A 16 -8.08 -9.85 -3.64
CA PRO A 16 -8.24 -10.95 -4.60
C PRO A 16 -8.07 -10.54 -6.07
N LEU A 17 -8.08 -9.24 -6.37
CA LEU A 17 -7.88 -8.73 -7.74
C LEU A 17 -6.40 -8.59 -8.10
N LEU A 18 -5.50 -8.70 -7.12
CA LEU A 18 -4.07 -8.56 -7.34
C LEU A 18 -3.48 -9.87 -7.88
N PRO A 19 -2.46 -9.79 -8.76
CA PRO A 19 -1.78 -10.99 -9.23
C PRO A 19 -1.06 -11.70 -8.07
N PRO A 20 -0.90 -13.03 -8.16
CA PRO A 20 -0.15 -13.78 -7.16
C PRO A 20 1.32 -13.32 -7.11
N PRO A 21 1.99 -13.46 -5.96
CA PRO A 21 3.39 -13.07 -5.82
C PRO A 21 4.28 -13.81 -6.82
N THR A 22 5.07 -13.05 -7.59
CA THR A 22 6.03 -13.64 -8.54
C THR A 22 7.20 -14.30 -7.79
N PRO A 23 7.62 -15.53 -8.18
CA PRO A 23 8.81 -16.16 -7.64
C PRO A 23 10.07 -15.31 -7.83
N ARG A 24 10.93 -15.25 -6.81
CA ARG A 24 12.19 -14.50 -6.83
C ARG A 24 13.39 -15.42 -6.64
N PRO A 25 13.86 -16.11 -7.69
CA PRO A 25 14.93 -17.11 -7.57
C PRO A 25 16.29 -16.51 -7.18
N ARG A 26 16.54 -15.23 -7.52
CA ARG A 26 17.78 -14.52 -7.16
C ARG A 26 17.68 -13.76 -5.82
N GLY A 27 16.57 -13.89 -5.10
CA GLY A 27 16.36 -13.20 -3.83
C GLY A 27 16.28 -11.67 -3.95
N GLY A 28 16.75 -10.97 -2.91
CA GLY A 28 16.68 -9.51 -2.78
C GLY A 28 15.79 -9.07 -1.62
N ARG A 29 15.72 -7.76 -1.38
CA ARG A 29 14.84 -7.19 -0.34
C ARG A 29 13.38 -7.54 -0.65
N PRO A 30 12.64 -8.18 0.26
CA PRO A 30 11.22 -8.40 0.07
C PRO A 30 10.47 -7.08 -0.12
N PRO A 31 9.47 -7.01 -1.01
CA PRO A 31 8.61 -5.85 -1.15
C PRO A 31 7.81 -5.68 0.14
N ILE A 32 7.40 -4.44 0.39
CA ILE A 32 6.38 -4.16 1.39
C ILE A 32 5.06 -4.82 0.99
N SER A 33 4.12 -4.97 1.94
CA SER A 33 2.81 -5.52 1.63
C SER A 33 2.07 -4.65 0.62
N ASN A 34 1.29 -5.28 -0.27
CA ASN A 34 0.48 -4.57 -1.26
C ASN A 34 -0.48 -3.56 -0.61
N ARG A 35 -1.00 -3.88 0.59
CA ARG A 35 -1.83 -2.95 1.38
C ARG A 35 -1.08 -1.71 1.81
N ALA A 36 0.18 -1.86 2.25
CA ALA A 36 1.02 -0.72 2.61
C ALA A 36 1.33 0.14 1.39
N ALA A 37 1.65 -0.48 0.24
CA ALA A 37 1.84 0.23 -1.01
C ALA A 37 0.60 1.02 -1.44
N LEU A 38 -0.58 0.39 -1.43
CA LEU A 38 -1.85 1.05 -1.75
C LEU A 38 -2.17 2.21 -0.79
N THR A 39 -1.91 2.00 0.51
CA THR A 39 -2.05 3.05 1.53
C THR A 39 -1.18 4.26 1.20
N GLY A 40 0.08 4.03 0.82
CA GLY A 40 1.00 5.09 0.40
C GLY A 40 0.50 5.83 -0.84
N ILE A 41 0.09 5.10 -1.89
CA ILE A 41 -0.45 5.70 -3.12
C ILE A 41 -1.67 6.59 -2.82
N LEU A 42 -2.64 6.08 -2.06
CA LEU A 42 -3.83 6.85 -1.70
C LEU A 42 -3.52 8.04 -0.79
N PHE A 43 -2.52 7.91 0.09
CA PHE A 43 -2.02 9.04 0.88
C PHE A 43 -1.52 10.16 -0.04
N VAL A 44 -0.65 9.84 -0.99
CA VAL A 44 -0.14 10.80 -1.98
C VAL A 44 -1.27 11.48 -2.74
N LEU A 45 -2.19 10.69 -3.30
CA LEU A 45 -3.29 11.19 -4.13
C LEU A 45 -4.27 12.06 -3.33
N ARG A 46 -4.45 11.79 -2.04
CA ARG A 46 -5.37 12.53 -1.18
C ARG A 46 -4.75 13.81 -0.62
N SER A 47 -3.48 13.76 -0.21
CA SER A 47 -2.83 14.88 0.47
C SER A 47 -2.10 15.83 -0.48
N GLY A 48 -1.69 15.36 -1.66
CA GLY A 48 -0.75 16.07 -2.53
C GLY A 48 0.67 16.16 -1.95
N ILE A 49 0.93 15.54 -0.79
CA ILE A 49 2.18 15.55 -0.03
C ILE A 49 2.81 16.95 0.11
N PRO A 50 2.18 17.89 0.84
CA PRO A 50 2.86 19.12 1.24
C PRO A 50 4.07 18.79 2.12
N TRP A 51 5.10 19.64 2.06
CA TRP A 51 6.38 19.42 2.76
C TRP A 51 6.23 19.14 4.26
N GLU A 52 5.25 19.76 4.93
CA GLU A 52 4.97 19.56 6.36
C GLU A 52 4.49 18.14 6.73
N MET A 53 4.08 17.34 5.74
CA MET A 53 3.62 15.96 5.92
C MET A 53 4.72 14.92 5.65
N LEU A 54 5.89 15.35 5.17
CA LEU A 54 7.05 14.48 5.05
C LEU A 54 7.73 14.37 6.43
N PRO A 55 8.23 13.17 6.81
CA PRO A 55 8.91 12.97 8.08
C PRO A 55 10.27 13.67 8.17
#